data_AF-A0A397JMZ0-F1
#
_entry.id   AF-A0A397JMZ0-F1
#
_cell.length_a   1.000
_cell.length_b   1.000
_cell.length_c   1.000
_cell.angle_alpha   90.00
_cell.angle_beta   90.00
_cell.angle_gamma   90.00
#
_symmetry.space_group_name_H-M   'P 1'
#
loop_
_entity.id
_entity.type
_entity.pdbx_description
1 polymer ?
#
loop_
_entity_poly.entity_id
_entity_poly.type
_entity_poly.pdbx_seq_one_letter_code
_entity_poly.pdbx_strand_id
1 'polypeptide(L)'
;MKLKLLKISNKLKIFKKKTQHTNPLTKVKMLINSSEIKNKIENLSMNDSFDLKDEKQKNKTSEIKFEMTVDTKFILKSVTNNKIVKNNLEKFAEKLELKNFTENKDEWKKFYIFVGSSFVWPSTMNFNEHHEVFDYITCPNWDPTGEELARNTIKYRCLLESGTLDKSKGTYILIVHGELIEYGGNISSEEEEELYKKYPGCFYAPVVERFIIIR
;
A
#
# COMPACT_ATOMS: atom_id res chain seq x y z
N MET A 1 -30.53 -7.23 -33.37
CA MET A 1 -29.50 -8.21 -32.96
C MET A 1 -28.59 -7.52 -31.94
N LYS A 2 -28.70 -7.85 -30.64
CA LYS A 2 -27.99 -7.16 -29.55
C LYS A 2 -26.60 -7.80 -29.37
N LEU A 3 -25.52 -7.12 -29.79
CA LEU A 3 -24.15 -7.50 -29.46
C LEU A 3 -23.90 -7.27 -27.96
N LYS A 4 -23.53 -8.32 -27.23
CA LYS A 4 -22.97 -8.19 -25.87
C LYS A 4 -21.45 -8.30 -25.99
N LEU A 5 -20.77 -7.18 -25.79
CA LEU A 5 -19.31 -7.13 -25.61
C LEU A 5 -19.01 -7.55 -24.16
N LEU A 6 -18.39 -8.71 -23.97
CA LEU A 6 -17.83 -9.10 -22.68
C LEU A 6 -16.31 -8.88 -22.74
N LYS A 7 -15.81 -7.88 -22.02
CA LYS A 7 -14.37 -7.70 -21.81
C LYS A 7 -13.89 -8.85 -20.90
N ILE A 8 -13.04 -9.72 -21.44
CA ILE A 8 -12.35 -10.72 -20.64
C ILE A 8 -11.18 -9.99 -19.98
N SER A 9 -11.26 -9.81 -18.66
CA SER A 9 -10.08 -9.49 -17.85
C SER A 9 -9.05 -10.60 -18.09
N ASN A 10 -7.89 -10.24 -18.64
CA ASN A 10 -6.78 -11.17 -18.75
C ASN A 10 -6.49 -11.65 -17.33
N LYS A 11 -6.65 -12.95 -17.11
CA LYS A 11 -6.25 -13.61 -15.87
C LYS A 11 -4.76 -13.31 -15.65
N LEU A 12 -4.47 -12.31 -14.83
CA LEU A 12 -3.34 -12.37 -13.92
C LEU A 12 -3.51 -13.67 -13.14
N LYS A 13 -2.76 -14.71 -13.55
CA LYS A 13 -2.58 -15.91 -12.72
C LYS A 13 -1.67 -15.52 -11.57
N ILE A 14 -2.14 -14.66 -10.69
CA ILE A 14 -1.60 -14.61 -9.34
C ILE A 14 -2.16 -15.83 -8.64
N PHE A 15 -1.25 -16.66 -8.11
CA PHE A 15 -1.57 -17.87 -7.37
C PHE A 15 -2.62 -17.59 -6.29
N LYS A 16 -3.88 -17.97 -6.53
CA LYS A 16 -4.83 -18.24 -5.45
C LYS A 16 -4.31 -19.46 -4.70
N LYS A 17 -3.64 -19.24 -3.57
CA LYS A 17 -3.35 -20.30 -2.61
C LYS A 17 -4.70 -20.84 -2.11
N LYS A 18 -5.05 -22.03 -2.56
CA LYS A 18 -6.27 -22.77 -2.21
C LYS A 18 -6.18 -23.13 -0.71
N THR A 19 -6.82 -22.38 0.18
CA THR A 19 -7.12 -22.88 1.53
C THR A 19 -8.49 -23.53 1.48
N GLN A 20 -8.49 -24.85 1.61
CA GLN A 20 -9.70 -25.64 1.76
C GLN A 20 -10.40 -25.26 3.08
N HIS A 21 -11.71 -25.11 2.98
CA HIS A 21 -12.62 -25.03 4.11
C HIS A 21 -12.49 -26.26 5.00
N THR A 22 -12.03 -26.07 6.23
CA THR A 22 -12.50 -26.83 7.39
C THR A 22 -12.61 -25.89 8.56
N ASN A 23 -13.84 -25.57 8.95
CA ASN A 23 -14.18 -25.10 10.30
C ASN A 23 -15.03 -26.23 10.89
N PRO A 24 -14.83 -26.60 12.17
CA PRO A 24 -15.52 -25.83 13.20
C PRO A 24 -14.73 -25.63 14.51
N LEU A 25 -15.04 -24.50 15.17
CA LEU A 25 -15.01 -24.24 16.61
C LEU A 25 -13.89 -24.88 17.46
N THR A 26 -12.90 -24.04 17.82
CA THR A 26 -12.40 -23.99 19.20
C THR A 26 -12.07 -22.54 19.59
N LYS A 27 -12.86 -21.97 20.50
CA LYS A 27 -12.52 -20.72 21.19
C LYS A 27 -11.29 -20.97 22.05
N VAL A 28 -10.14 -20.39 21.68
CA VAL A 28 -9.04 -20.15 22.62
C VAL A 28 -9.00 -18.66 22.90
N LYS A 29 -9.59 -18.25 24.03
CA LYS A 29 -9.33 -16.94 24.64
C LYS A 29 -7.90 -16.98 25.17
N MET A 30 -6.95 -16.38 24.46
CA MET A 30 -5.68 -15.97 25.06
C MET A 30 -5.90 -14.65 25.79
N LEU A 31 -6.01 -14.72 27.11
CA LEU A 31 -5.85 -13.57 27.99
C LEU A 31 -4.35 -13.24 28.00
N ILE A 32 -3.95 -12.13 27.38
CA ILE A 32 -2.59 -11.60 27.52
C ILE A 32 -2.53 -10.91 28.89
N ASN A 33 -1.71 -11.45 29.79
CA ASN A 33 -1.53 -10.98 31.15
C ASN A 33 -0.68 -9.70 31.11
N SER A 34 -1.27 -8.55 31.44
CA SER A 34 -0.65 -7.23 31.37
C SER A 34 0.51 -7.00 32.35
N SER A 35 0.81 -7.98 33.23
CA SER A 35 1.91 -7.92 34.19
C SER A 35 3.29 -8.21 33.57
N GLU A 36 3.39 -9.00 32.50
CA GLU A 36 4.67 -9.40 31.90
C GLU A 36 5.31 -8.30 31.02
N ILE A 37 4.50 -7.41 30.43
CA ILE A 37 5.01 -6.28 29.64
C ILE A 37 5.59 -5.19 30.55
N LYS A 38 5.00 -5.00 31.75
CA LYS A 38 5.43 -3.96 32.69
C LYS A 38 6.83 -4.23 33.25
N ASN A 39 7.13 -5.49 33.56
CA ASN A 39 8.43 -5.90 34.10
C ASN A 39 9.57 -5.88 33.07
N LYS A 40 9.25 -5.77 31.77
CA LYS A 40 10.26 -5.76 30.69
C LYS A 40 10.69 -4.34 30.28
N ILE A 41 9.90 -3.32 30.63
CA ILE A 41 10.23 -1.90 30.39
C ILE A 41 11.05 -1.32 31.54
N GLU A 42 10.91 -1.85 32.76
CA GLU A 42 11.58 -1.33 33.96
C GLU A 42 13.08 -1.69 34.05
N ASN A 43 13.54 -2.67 33.26
CA ASN A 43 14.92 -3.19 33.34
C ASN A 43 15.88 -2.71 32.23
N LEU A 44 15.51 -1.69 31.44
CA LEU A 44 16.32 -1.26 30.28
C LEU A 44 16.71 0.22 30.26
N SER A 45 16.75 0.88 31.42
CA SER A 45 17.34 2.22 31.49
C SER A 45 17.98 2.49 32.84
N MET A 46 19.25 2.09 32.98
CA MET A 46 20.37 2.99 33.34
C MET A 46 21.54 2.17 33.86
N ASN A 47 22.69 2.32 33.19
CA ASN A 47 23.97 2.49 33.84
C ASN A 47 24.89 3.26 32.89
N ASP A 48 25.35 4.40 33.41
CA ASP A 48 26.72 4.94 33.35
C ASP A 48 26.58 6.46 33.35
N SER A 49 26.75 7.14 34.49
CA SER A 49 28.00 7.40 35.21
C SER A 49 28.24 8.91 35.12
N PHE A 50 28.25 9.59 36.26
CA PHE A 50 29.29 10.55 36.65
C PHE A 50 29.03 10.98 38.10
N ASP A 51 29.97 10.63 38.96
CA ASP A 51 30.09 11.06 40.35
C ASP A 51 30.33 12.57 40.44
N LEU A 52 29.64 13.24 41.37
CA LEU A 52 30.18 14.39 42.12
C LEU A 52 29.39 14.62 43.42
N LYS A 53 30.16 14.86 44.48
CA LYS A 53 29.85 14.78 45.91
C LYS A 53 29.03 15.95 46.47
N ASP A 54 28.31 15.63 47.56
CA ASP A 54 28.00 16.40 48.79
C ASP A 54 27.69 17.92 48.70
N GLU A 55 26.50 18.35 49.17
CA GLU A 55 26.32 19.05 50.48
C GLU A 55 24.91 19.72 50.63
N LYS A 56 24.29 19.51 51.81
CA LYS A 56 23.35 20.35 52.59
C LYS A 56 22.08 21.03 52.00
N GLN A 57 20.96 20.62 52.63
CA GLN A 57 19.91 21.42 53.31
C GLN A 57 19.00 22.44 52.57
N LYS A 58 17.71 22.33 52.95
CA LYS A 58 16.66 23.35 53.16
C LYS A 58 15.69 23.72 52.01
N ASN A 59 14.43 23.36 52.29
CA ASN A 59 13.19 24.15 52.20
C ASN A 59 12.76 24.68 50.81
N LYS A 60 11.50 24.37 50.42
CA LYS A 60 10.34 25.31 50.46
C LYS A 60 9.29 24.91 49.41
N THR A 61 8.08 24.66 49.88
CA THR A 61 6.85 24.52 49.12
C THR A 61 6.61 25.76 48.24
N SER A 62 6.29 25.55 46.96
CA SER A 62 5.57 26.54 46.16
C SER A 62 4.60 25.82 45.21
N GLU A 63 3.32 26.08 45.43
CA GLU A 63 2.22 25.68 44.54
C GLU A 63 2.39 26.41 43.20
N ILE A 64 2.62 25.67 42.12
CA ILE A 64 2.53 26.22 40.77
C ILE A 64 1.10 25.95 40.28
N LYS A 65 0.25 26.98 40.37
CA LYS A 65 -0.96 27.07 39.54
C LYS A 65 -0.54 27.08 38.08
N PHE A 66 -0.69 25.96 37.39
CA PHE A 66 -0.68 25.95 35.94
C PHE A 66 -2.03 26.48 35.46
N GLU A 67 -2.07 27.78 35.19
CA GLU A 67 -3.13 28.37 34.40
C GLU A 67 -2.95 27.87 32.95
N MET A 68 -3.71 26.84 32.59
CA MET A 68 -3.77 26.29 31.23
C MET A 68 -4.43 27.30 30.29
N THR A 69 -3.69 28.33 29.90
CA THR A 69 -3.95 29.04 28.64
C THR A 69 -3.38 28.18 27.53
N VAL A 70 -4.08 27.09 27.22
CA VAL A 70 -3.76 26.28 26.06
C VAL A 70 -3.95 27.16 24.85
N ASP A 71 -2.84 27.47 24.16
CA ASP A 71 -2.77 28.29 22.97
C ASP A 71 -3.81 27.84 21.94
N THR A 72 -4.97 28.49 21.99
CA THR A 72 -6.10 28.26 21.09
C THR A 72 -5.66 28.44 19.64
N LYS A 73 -4.63 29.26 19.38
CA LYS A 73 -4.00 29.47 18.07
C LYS A 73 -3.21 28.24 17.56
N PHE A 74 -2.56 27.49 18.44
CA PHE A 74 -1.81 26.29 18.07
C PHE A 74 -2.74 25.09 17.84
N ILE A 75 -3.78 24.97 18.67
CA ILE A 75 -4.88 24.02 18.43
C ILE A 75 -5.62 24.36 17.13
N LEU A 76 -5.92 25.64 16.87
CA LEU A 76 -6.63 26.02 15.65
C LEU A 76 -5.79 25.67 14.41
N LYS A 77 -4.48 25.94 14.40
CA LYS A 77 -3.59 25.56 13.28
C LYS A 77 -3.49 24.05 13.09
N SER A 78 -3.35 23.26 14.16
CA SER A 78 -3.26 21.80 14.04
C SER A 78 -4.59 21.18 13.60
N VAL A 79 -5.72 21.66 14.14
CA VAL A 79 -7.07 21.28 13.74
C VAL A 79 -7.33 21.69 12.29
N THR A 80 -6.86 22.86 11.86
CA THR A 80 -7.01 23.33 10.47
C THR A 80 -6.16 22.49 9.52
N ASN A 81 -4.91 22.18 9.85
CA ASN A 81 -4.06 21.31 9.03
C ASN A 81 -4.59 19.89 8.94
N ASN A 82 -5.02 19.30 10.07
CA ASN A 82 -5.64 17.98 10.08
C ASN A 82 -6.97 17.95 9.31
N LYS A 83 -7.76 19.04 9.38
CA LYS A 83 -9.01 19.18 8.63
C LYS A 83 -8.76 19.35 7.13
N ILE A 84 -7.74 20.12 6.73
CA ILE A 84 -7.34 20.28 5.31
C ILE A 84 -6.86 18.93 4.76
N VAL A 85 -5.99 18.21 5.47
CA VAL A 85 -5.49 16.89 5.06
C VAL A 85 -6.64 15.88 4.96
N LYS A 86 -7.56 15.86 5.95
CA LYS A 86 -8.73 14.96 5.93
C LYS A 86 -9.70 15.28 4.79
N ASN A 87 -9.97 16.57 4.54
CA ASN A 87 -10.84 16.99 3.44
C ASN A 87 -10.22 16.67 2.07
N ASN A 88 -8.89 16.78 1.94
CA ASN A 88 -8.17 16.40 0.73
C ASN A 88 -8.23 14.88 0.51
N LEU A 89 -8.12 14.08 1.57
CA LEU A 89 -8.21 12.62 1.48
C LEU A 89 -9.60 12.13 1.07
N GLU A 90 -10.67 12.72 1.60
CA GLU A 90 -12.05 12.36 1.23
C GLU A 90 -12.36 12.70 -0.23
N LYS A 91 -11.95 13.89 -0.69
CA LYS A 91 -12.07 14.27 -2.11
C LYS A 91 -11.24 13.38 -3.02
N PHE A 92 -10.05 13.00 -2.60
CA PHE A 92 -9.19 12.06 -3.33
C PHE A 92 -9.85 10.68 -3.45
N ALA A 93 -10.36 10.15 -2.34
CA ALA A 93 -11.05 8.86 -2.32
C ALA A 93 -12.33 8.87 -3.17
N GLU A 94 -13.06 9.98 -3.19
CA GLU A 94 -14.24 10.16 -4.05
C GLU A 94 -13.85 10.23 -5.54
N LYS A 95 -12.82 11.03 -5.89
CA LYS A 95 -12.30 11.15 -7.26
C LYS A 95 -11.87 9.80 -7.85
N LEU A 96 -11.26 8.95 -7.03
CA LEU A 96 -10.76 7.63 -7.45
C LEU A 96 -11.73 6.49 -7.15
N GLU A 97 -12.94 6.81 -6.66
CA GLU A 97 -13.99 5.85 -6.31
C GLU A 97 -13.57 4.78 -5.28
N LEU A 98 -12.63 5.10 -4.37
CA LEU A 98 -12.07 4.14 -3.40
C LEU A 98 -13.10 3.60 -2.40
N LYS A 99 -14.22 4.31 -2.22
CA LYS A 99 -15.37 3.84 -1.42
C LYS A 99 -15.97 2.53 -1.95
N ASN A 100 -15.78 2.24 -3.24
CA ASN A 100 -16.21 0.99 -3.85
C ASN A 100 -15.30 -0.19 -3.47
N PHE A 101 -14.12 0.08 -2.88
CA PHE A 101 -13.19 -0.93 -2.38
C PHE A 101 -13.31 -1.09 -0.87
N THR A 102 -13.30 0.02 -0.14
CA THR A 102 -13.26 0.05 1.34
C THR A 102 -13.74 1.39 1.88
N GLU A 103 -14.29 1.41 3.09
CA GLU A 103 -14.56 2.64 3.86
C GLU A 103 -13.41 2.99 4.83
N ASN A 104 -12.35 2.17 4.86
CA ASN A 104 -11.23 2.35 5.77
C ASN A 104 -10.33 3.52 5.34
N LYS A 105 -10.38 4.61 6.11
CA LYS A 105 -9.60 5.84 5.83
C LYS A 105 -8.09 5.64 5.95
N ASP A 106 -7.62 4.67 6.73
CA ASP A 106 -6.19 4.38 6.84
C ASP A 106 -5.67 3.71 5.56
N GLU A 107 -6.47 2.86 4.93
CA GLU A 107 -6.16 2.25 3.62
C GLU A 107 -6.16 3.32 2.52
N TRP A 108 -7.14 4.23 2.51
CA TRP A 108 -7.11 5.38 1.60
C TRP A 108 -5.87 6.22 1.80
N LYS A 109 -5.45 6.45 3.05
CA LYS A 109 -4.24 7.22 3.37
C LYS A 109 -2.98 6.53 2.86
N LYS A 110 -2.85 5.20 3.04
CA LYS A 110 -1.73 4.43 2.48
C LYS A 110 -1.64 4.62 0.96
N PHE A 111 -2.77 4.43 0.27
CA PHE A 111 -2.82 4.60 -1.18
C PHE A 111 -2.49 6.03 -1.61
N TYR A 112 -3.05 7.03 -0.92
CA TYR A 112 -2.76 8.45 -1.15
C TYR A 112 -1.26 8.79 -1.02
N ILE A 113 -0.58 8.24 -0.01
CA ILE A 113 0.87 8.45 0.18
C ILE A 113 1.66 7.85 -0.98
N PHE A 114 1.24 6.67 -1.46
CA PHE A 114 1.92 5.97 -2.56
C PHE A 114 1.78 6.72 -3.91
N VAL A 115 0.56 7.11 -4.30
CA VAL A 115 0.34 7.70 -5.64
C VAL A 115 0.40 9.24 -5.68
N GLY A 116 0.21 9.91 -4.54
CA GLY A 116 0.13 11.36 -4.46
C GLY A 116 -1.24 11.93 -4.84
N SER A 117 -1.47 13.20 -4.48
CA SER A 117 -2.77 13.87 -4.60
C SER A 117 -3.24 14.11 -6.05
N SER A 118 -2.30 14.22 -6.99
CA SER A 118 -2.58 14.48 -8.40
C SER A 118 -2.90 13.22 -9.20
N PHE A 119 -2.82 12.03 -8.59
CA PHE A 119 -3.01 10.78 -9.29
C PHE A 119 -4.38 10.68 -9.96
N VAL A 120 -4.38 10.04 -11.13
CA VAL A 120 -5.54 9.66 -11.93
C VAL A 120 -5.24 8.27 -12.49
N TRP A 121 -6.23 7.38 -12.44
CA TRP A 121 -6.11 6.07 -13.07
C TRP A 121 -5.87 6.20 -14.58
N PRO A 122 -4.99 5.36 -15.19
CA PRO A 122 -4.92 5.26 -16.66
C PRO A 122 -6.30 4.95 -17.23
N SER A 123 -6.70 5.61 -18.32
CA SER A 123 -8.09 5.51 -18.85
C SER A 123 -8.40 4.11 -19.41
N THR A 124 -7.36 3.36 -19.76
CA THR A 124 -7.44 1.98 -20.22
C THR A 124 -7.61 0.97 -19.08
N MET A 125 -7.32 1.36 -17.84
CA MET A 125 -7.39 0.50 -16.67
C MET A 125 -8.86 0.30 -16.27
N ASN A 126 -9.25 -0.95 -16.00
CA ASN A 126 -10.62 -1.27 -15.62
C ASN A 126 -10.79 -1.34 -14.09
N PHE A 127 -12.04 -1.35 -13.64
CA PHE A 127 -12.36 -1.34 -12.20
C PHE A 127 -11.67 -2.47 -11.40
N ASN A 128 -11.54 -3.68 -11.98
CA ASN A 128 -10.88 -4.79 -11.27
C ASN A 128 -9.39 -4.52 -11.09
N GLU A 129 -8.76 -3.87 -12.06
CA GLU A 129 -7.34 -3.51 -11.98
C GLU A 129 -7.11 -2.34 -11.02
N HIS A 130 -8.04 -1.37 -10.95
CA HIS A 130 -7.99 -0.35 -9.89
C HIS A 130 -7.99 -1.01 -8.51
N HIS A 131 -8.88 -1.98 -8.32
CA HIS A 131 -9.01 -2.70 -7.06
C HIS A 131 -7.75 -3.53 -6.74
N GLU A 132 -7.19 -4.22 -7.73
CA GLU A 132 -5.97 -5.01 -7.56
C GLU A 132 -4.75 -4.14 -7.21
N VAL A 133 -4.58 -3.01 -7.90
CA VAL A 133 -3.52 -2.04 -7.58
C VAL A 133 -3.72 -1.45 -6.19
N PHE A 134 -4.96 -1.18 -5.79
CA PHE A 134 -5.27 -0.72 -4.44
C PHE A 134 -4.93 -1.79 -3.38
N ASP A 135 -5.29 -3.04 -3.63
CA ASP A 135 -4.98 -4.18 -2.75
C ASP A 135 -3.48 -4.38 -2.56
N TYR A 136 -2.69 -4.26 -3.63
CA TYR A 136 -1.23 -4.35 -3.56
C TYR A 136 -0.62 -3.38 -2.55
N ILE A 137 -1.20 -2.20 -2.38
CA ILE A 137 -0.70 -1.16 -1.46
C ILE A 137 -1.25 -1.32 -0.05
N THR A 138 -2.48 -1.80 0.08
CA THR A 138 -3.22 -1.71 1.34
C THR A 138 -3.24 -3.01 2.12
N CYS A 139 -3.22 -4.15 1.42
CA CYS A 139 -3.28 -5.48 2.00
C CYS A 139 -1.87 -6.00 2.36
N PRO A 140 -1.61 -6.33 3.64
CA PRO A 140 -0.29 -6.79 4.09
C PRO A 140 0.22 -8.06 3.41
N ASN A 141 -0.65 -8.86 2.78
CA ASN A 141 -0.26 -10.09 2.11
C ASN A 141 0.65 -9.88 0.90
N TRP A 142 0.71 -8.65 0.39
CA TRP A 142 1.55 -8.29 -0.75
C TRP A 142 2.91 -7.73 -0.35
N ASP A 143 3.13 -7.44 0.94
CA ASP A 143 4.42 -6.97 1.46
C ASP A 143 5.48 -8.08 1.29
N PRO A 144 6.68 -7.79 0.74
CA PRO A 144 7.23 -6.49 0.34
C PRO A 144 7.05 -6.12 -1.14
N THR A 145 6.44 -6.98 -1.94
CA THR A 145 6.34 -6.79 -3.39
C THR A 145 5.20 -5.88 -3.86
N GLY A 146 4.27 -5.52 -2.98
CA GLY A 146 3.02 -4.83 -3.32
C GLY A 146 3.24 -3.47 -4.00
N GLU A 147 4.11 -2.63 -3.45
CA GLU A 147 4.39 -1.32 -4.06
C GLU A 147 4.97 -1.45 -5.47
N GLU A 148 5.82 -2.44 -5.67
CA GLU A 148 6.48 -2.70 -6.95
C GLU A 148 5.47 -3.24 -7.98
N LEU A 149 4.62 -4.18 -7.59
CA LEU A 149 3.51 -4.68 -8.41
C LEU A 149 2.57 -3.55 -8.82
N ALA A 150 2.18 -2.69 -7.88
CA ALA A 150 1.31 -1.54 -8.13
C ALA A 150 1.95 -0.57 -9.13
N ARG A 151 3.22 -0.21 -8.91
CA ARG A 151 3.97 0.73 -9.77
C ARG A 151 4.10 0.19 -11.19
N ASN A 152 4.47 -1.07 -11.33
CA ASN A 152 4.67 -1.69 -12.65
C ASN A 152 3.34 -1.91 -13.39
N THR A 153 2.27 -2.23 -12.68
CA THR A 153 0.91 -2.36 -13.25
C THR A 153 0.42 -1.02 -13.80
N ILE A 154 0.57 0.07 -13.02
CA ILE A 154 0.23 1.43 -13.49
C ILE A 154 1.08 1.80 -14.70
N LYS A 155 2.39 1.57 -14.65
CA LYS A 155 3.30 1.88 -15.75
C LYS A 155 2.91 1.14 -17.04
N TYR A 156 2.60 -0.14 -16.94
CA TYR A 156 2.17 -0.95 -18.08
C TYR A 156 0.93 -0.35 -18.76
N ARG A 157 -0.09 0.03 -17.97
CA ARG A 157 -1.30 0.65 -18.51
C ARG A 157 -1.02 2.00 -19.17
N CYS A 158 -0.16 2.83 -18.57
CA CYS A 158 0.28 4.08 -19.20
C CYS A 158 1.00 3.85 -20.54
N LEU A 159 1.84 2.80 -20.64
CA LEU A 159 2.56 2.45 -21.87
C LEU A 159 1.64 1.92 -22.98
N LEU A 160 0.60 1.17 -22.63
CA LEU A 160 -0.43 0.75 -23.58
C LEU A 160 -1.23 1.95 -24.08
N GLU A 161 -1.65 2.83 -23.17
CA GLU A 161 -2.45 4.02 -23.47
C GLU A 161 -1.69 5.03 -24.33
N SER A 162 -0.38 5.19 -24.12
CA SER A 162 0.46 6.08 -24.95
C SER A 162 0.65 5.56 -26.38
N GLY A 163 0.42 4.27 -26.63
CA GLY A 163 0.66 3.64 -27.93
C GLY A 163 2.13 3.62 -28.35
N THR A 164 3.07 3.82 -27.42
CA THR A 164 4.51 3.96 -27.71
C THR A 164 5.27 2.63 -27.75
N LEU A 165 4.62 1.51 -27.43
CA LEU A 165 5.27 0.21 -27.43
C LEU A 165 5.52 -0.30 -28.85
N ASP A 166 6.76 -0.74 -29.10
CA ASP A 166 7.23 -1.17 -30.42
C ASP A 166 7.19 -2.70 -30.55
N LYS A 167 6.21 -3.19 -31.29
CA LYS A 167 6.00 -4.63 -31.54
C LYS A 167 7.14 -5.29 -32.32
N SER A 168 7.97 -4.51 -33.02
CA SER A 168 9.11 -5.06 -33.77
C SER A 168 10.27 -5.44 -32.84
N LYS A 169 10.33 -4.87 -31.63
CA LYS A 169 11.36 -5.16 -30.62
C LYS A 169 11.05 -6.39 -29.78
N GLY A 170 9.78 -6.77 -29.68
CA GLY A 170 9.37 -7.95 -28.93
C GLY A 170 7.85 -8.05 -28.80
N THR A 171 7.38 -9.23 -28.39
CA THR A 171 5.97 -9.49 -28.13
C THR A 171 5.57 -9.24 -26.68
N TYR A 172 6.56 -9.15 -25.78
CA TYR A 172 6.43 -8.85 -24.36
C TYR A 172 7.40 -7.74 -23.95
N ILE A 173 7.15 -7.15 -22.79
CA ILE A 173 8.04 -6.19 -22.14
C ILE A 173 8.25 -6.56 -20.69
N LEU A 174 9.44 -6.25 -20.19
CA LEU A 174 9.77 -6.30 -18.77
C LEU A 174 9.73 -4.88 -18.20
N ILE A 175 8.94 -4.70 -17.14
CA ILE A 175 8.91 -3.47 -16.36
C ILE A 175 9.42 -3.77 -14.95
N VAL A 176 10.38 -2.96 -14.51
CA VAL A 176 10.97 -3.00 -13.17
C VAL A 176 11.09 -1.56 -12.68
N HIS A 177 10.75 -1.33 -11.42
CA HIS A 177 10.75 -0.05 -10.72
C HIS A 177 9.99 1.07 -11.45
N GLY A 178 8.91 0.71 -12.16
CA GLY A 178 8.12 1.65 -12.96
C GLY A 178 8.79 2.06 -14.28
N GLU A 179 9.81 1.35 -14.73
CA GLU A 179 10.56 1.61 -15.95
C GLU A 179 10.51 0.44 -16.92
N LEU A 180 10.44 0.73 -18.21
CA LEU A 180 10.55 -0.27 -19.27
C LEU A 180 12.03 -0.64 -19.42
N ILE A 181 12.40 -1.86 -19.04
CA ILE A 181 13.79 -2.32 -19.04
C ILE A 181 14.15 -2.97 -20.36
N GLU A 182 13.30 -3.87 -20.86
CA GLU A 182 13.58 -4.62 -22.09
C GLU A 182 12.31 -5.09 -22.80
N TYR A 183 12.48 -5.42 -24.09
CA TYR A 183 11.51 -6.16 -24.88
C TYR A 183 11.93 -7.63 -24.93
N GLY A 184 10.95 -8.53 -24.92
CA GLY A 184 11.17 -9.96 -24.91
C GLY A 184 10.15 -10.77 -25.70
N GLY A 185 10.37 -12.08 -25.75
CA GLY A 185 9.51 -13.06 -26.41
C GLY A 185 8.53 -13.76 -25.45
N ASN A 186 7.92 -14.84 -25.90
CA ASN A 186 7.31 -15.78 -24.95
C ASN A 186 8.43 -16.47 -24.19
N ILE A 187 8.28 -16.56 -22.87
CA ILE A 187 9.19 -17.32 -21.99
C ILE A 187 8.44 -18.51 -21.42
N SER A 188 9.19 -19.54 -21.04
CA SER A 188 8.69 -20.69 -20.29
C SER A 188 8.31 -20.29 -18.86
N SER A 189 7.53 -21.14 -18.19
CA SER A 189 7.19 -20.95 -16.77
C SER A 189 8.44 -20.94 -15.86
N GLU A 190 9.49 -21.67 -16.25
CA GLU A 190 10.75 -21.75 -15.50
C GLU A 190 11.52 -20.42 -15.60
N GLU A 191 11.65 -19.89 -16.82
CA GLU A 191 12.24 -18.56 -17.06
C GLU A 191 11.43 -17.44 -16.37
N GLU A 192 10.09 -17.55 -16.37
CA GLU A 192 9.23 -16.61 -15.65
C GLU A 192 9.46 -16.66 -14.13
N GLU A 193 9.59 -17.86 -13.55
CA GLU A 193 9.89 -18.01 -12.13
C GLU A 193 11.28 -17.45 -11.77
N GLU A 194 12.30 -17.69 -12.61
CA GLU A 194 13.63 -17.10 -12.45
C GLU A 194 13.59 -15.57 -12.51
N LEU A 195 12.79 -15.02 -13.43
CA LEU A 195 12.59 -13.59 -13.58
C LEU A 195 11.92 -12.98 -12.34
N TYR A 196 10.90 -13.61 -11.77
CA TYR A 196 10.28 -13.14 -10.52
C TYR A 196 11.17 -13.30 -9.29
N LYS A 197 12.08 -14.29 -9.27
CA LYS A 197 13.11 -14.39 -8.23
C LYS A 197 14.15 -13.28 -8.35
N LYS A 198 14.55 -12.94 -9.58
CA LYS A 198 15.54 -11.90 -9.89
C LYS A 198 14.99 -10.50 -9.62
N TYR A 199 13.74 -10.26 -10.00
CA TYR A 199 13.07 -8.97 -9.84
C TYR A 199 11.69 -9.18 -9.18
N PRO A 200 11.63 -9.30 -7.84
CA PRO A 200 10.36 -9.45 -7.13
C PRO A 200 9.40 -8.29 -7.43
N GLY A 201 8.19 -8.60 -7.88
CA GLY A 201 7.17 -7.61 -8.24
C GLY A 201 7.31 -7.01 -9.64
N CYS A 202 8.28 -7.46 -10.45
CA CYS A 202 8.36 -7.07 -11.85
C CYS A 202 7.12 -7.47 -12.63
N PHE A 203 6.94 -6.84 -13.79
CA PHE A 203 5.79 -7.08 -14.65
C PHE A 203 6.29 -7.49 -16.03
N TYR A 204 6.07 -8.75 -16.40
CA TYR A 204 6.37 -9.27 -17.73
C TYR A 204 5.08 -9.49 -18.51
N ALA A 205 4.80 -8.61 -19.46
CA ALA A 205 3.46 -8.49 -20.06
C ALA A 205 3.50 -8.25 -21.57
N PRO A 206 2.45 -8.66 -22.30
CA PRO A 206 2.44 -8.57 -23.75
C PRO A 206 2.37 -7.11 -24.23
N VAL A 207 3.01 -6.81 -25.36
CA VAL A 207 2.93 -5.49 -26.01
C VAL A 207 1.52 -5.20 -26.55
N VAL A 208 0.72 -6.25 -26.78
CA VAL A 208 -0.64 -6.15 -27.33
C VAL A 208 -1.60 -6.99 -26.51
N GLU A 209 -2.67 -6.37 -26.03
CA GLU A 209 -3.77 -7.10 -25.42
C GLU A 209 -4.55 -7.90 -26.46
N ARG A 210 -4.68 -9.21 -26.24
CA ARG A 210 -5.48 -10.08 -27.09
C ARG A 210 -6.94 -10.03 -26.63
N PHE A 211 -7.84 -9.64 -27.51
CA PHE A 211 -9.28 -9.82 -27.31
C PHE A 211 -9.70 -11.14 -27.94
N ILE A 212 -10.29 -12.05 -27.16
CA ILE A 212 -10.91 -13.25 -27.72
C ILE A 212 -12.35 -12.89 -28.11
N ILE A 213 -12.63 -12.89 -29.41
CA ILE A 213 -13.99 -12.81 -29.93
C ILE A 213 -14.59 -14.22 -29.84
N ILE A 214 -15.46 -14.46 -28.88
CA ILE A 214 -16.26 -15.69 -28.84
C ILE A 214 -17.46 -15.47 -29.78
N ARG A 215 -17.52 -16.25 -30.87
CA ARG A 215 -18.65 -16.29 -31.81
C ARG A 215 -19.63 -17.38 -31.44
#